data_AF-A0A9W6ZNH1-F1
#
_entry.id   AF-A0A9W6ZNH1-F1
#
_cell.length_a   1.000
_cell.length_b   1.000
_cell.length_c   1.000
_cell.angle_alpha   90.00
_cell.angle_beta   90.00
_cell.angle_gamma   90.00
#
_symmetry.space_group_name_H-M   'P 1'
#
loop_
_entity.id
_entity.type
_entity.pdbx_description
1 polymer ?
#
loop_
_entity_poly.entity_id
_entity_poly.type
_entity_poly.pdbx_seq_one_letter_code
_entity_poly.pdbx_strand_id
1 'polypeptide(L)'
;MAPCIHKRRPNKNQCDEPTEDEPTNQMVKKTISELNDDEISIDSVIYNISDFKHPGGDIINLFGGNDVTAQYKMIHHRHSQKEDHYLNKMHAVGNVTDFNPEYEFGTEFEKEIKREVFKIIKPGKDFGDNGYFFRAFVYIGFMAVVEFYWLFSGSTPGLAVLLGCASASIGLNVQHDSNHGAASKKPWVNELMGWGADLIGGSKYSWIEQHWTHHAYTNHVEKDGDALSAEPLMLFTDYAKGDPRRRWFHSFQVLYFLPLLSFYWLSSVFNPQLIDLQQSGTKETMNWDNRYVKSKVGISLLVHGAYVLWNVASPFYYHSVGTAIYHIWIFSSVESVFLSGLFSLSHNFEGADRDPTLDFRSTGEKIDWFKAQVETSSTYGGTISGWVTGGLNFQVEHHLFPRMCSSHYPKIAPTVRRICEKHNVKYAYYPWIHQNFIATLKYMYKAGIGNWEFEALHGKA
;
A
#
# COMPACT_ATOMS: atom_id res chain seq x y z
N MET A 1 -54.01 -20.91 -72.82
CA MET A 1 -54.09 -21.00 -71.35
C MET A 1 -54.13 -19.58 -70.81
N ALA A 2 -55.17 -19.26 -70.04
CA ALA A 2 -55.56 -17.93 -69.56
C ALA A 2 -54.62 -17.40 -68.43
N PRO A 3 -54.67 -16.10 -68.10
CA PRO A 3 -53.61 -15.37 -67.38
C PRO A 3 -53.82 -15.35 -65.86
N CYS A 4 -52.73 -15.27 -65.09
CA CYS A 4 -52.78 -15.06 -63.64
C CYS A 4 -52.13 -13.72 -63.24
N ILE A 5 -53.00 -12.83 -62.75
CA ILE A 5 -52.72 -11.62 -61.96
C ILE A 5 -52.72 -12.03 -60.48
N HIS A 6 -51.73 -11.64 -59.67
CA HIS A 6 -51.87 -11.40 -58.21
C HIS A 6 -50.71 -10.52 -57.73
N LYS A 7 -50.92 -9.27 -57.31
CA LYS A 7 -51.63 -8.70 -56.13
C LYS A 7 -50.67 -8.42 -54.95
N ARG A 8 -50.82 -7.20 -54.44
CA ARG A 8 -50.04 -6.48 -53.43
C ARG A 8 -49.93 -7.23 -52.09
N ARG A 9 -48.79 -7.04 -51.41
CA ARG A 9 -48.59 -7.35 -49.99
C ARG A 9 -49.55 -6.52 -49.12
N PRO A 10 -50.23 -7.10 -48.11
CA PRO A 10 -50.91 -6.32 -47.09
C PRO A 10 -49.94 -5.98 -45.94
N ASN A 11 -50.04 -4.75 -45.49
CA ASN A 11 -49.48 -4.24 -44.25
C ASN A 11 -50.41 -4.69 -43.11
N LYS A 12 -49.89 -5.29 -42.04
CA LYS A 12 -50.59 -5.41 -40.76
C LYS A 12 -49.62 -5.07 -39.64
N ASN A 13 -49.79 -3.86 -39.12
CA ASN A 13 -49.51 -3.52 -37.76
C ASN A 13 -50.16 -4.56 -36.84
N GLN A 14 -49.35 -5.29 -36.10
CA GLN A 14 -49.75 -5.87 -34.82
C GLN A 14 -48.57 -5.59 -33.90
N CYS A 15 -48.80 -4.65 -32.98
CA CYS A 15 -47.94 -4.43 -31.84
C CYS A 15 -48.01 -5.71 -31.02
N ASP A 16 -46.92 -6.48 -31.00
CA ASP A 16 -46.73 -7.48 -29.96
C ASP A 16 -46.51 -6.71 -28.65
N GLU A 17 -47.48 -6.83 -27.75
CA GLU A 17 -47.33 -6.39 -26.36
C GLU A 17 -46.10 -7.08 -25.77
N PRO A 18 -45.21 -6.35 -25.08
CA PRO A 18 -44.12 -7.01 -24.37
C PRO A 18 -44.75 -7.90 -23.30
N THR A 19 -44.52 -9.20 -23.39
CA THR A 19 -44.82 -10.13 -22.31
C THR A 19 -44.06 -9.67 -21.07
N GLU A 20 -44.80 -9.16 -20.09
CA GLU A 20 -44.34 -8.90 -18.72
C GLU A 20 -43.89 -10.22 -18.11
N ASP A 21 -42.61 -10.55 -18.25
CA ASP A 21 -41.88 -11.51 -17.41
C ASP A 21 -40.37 -11.38 -17.64
N GLU A 22 -39.86 -10.14 -17.77
CA GLU A 22 -38.48 -9.89 -17.34
C GLU A 22 -38.52 -9.74 -15.82
N PRO A 23 -37.79 -10.56 -15.05
CA PRO A 23 -37.67 -10.31 -13.63
C PRO A 23 -37.06 -8.91 -13.51
N THR A 24 -37.83 -7.96 -12.98
CA THR A 24 -37.29 -6.69 -12.49
C THR A 24 -36.17 -7.06 -11.55
N ASN A 25 -34.93 -7.00 -12.05
CA ASN A 25 -33.74 -7.32 -11.31
C ASN A 25 -33.59 -6.19 -10.30
N GLN A 26 -34.30 -6.31 -9.16
CA GLN A 26 -34.25 -5.33 -8.10
C GLN A 26 -32.81 -5.31 -7.61
N MET A 27 -32.10 -4.25 -8.01
CA MET A 27 -30.76 -3.95 -7.53
C MET A 27 -30.75 -4.09 -6.02
N VAL A 28 -29.96 -5.02 -5.51
CA VAL A 28 -29.93 -5.35 -4.08
C VAL A 28 -29.45 -4.13 -3.31
N LYS A 29 -30.06 -3.84 -2.16
CA LYS A 29 -29.58 -2.82 -1.22
C LYS A 29 -28.95 -3.52 -0.03
N LYS A 30 -27.69 -3.20 0.26
CA LYS A 30 -26.93 -3.75 1.39
C LYS A 30 -26.25 -2.63 2.16
N THR A 31 -25.82 -2.89 3.38
CA THR A 31 -24.76 -2.13 4.04
C THR A 31 -23.40 -2.68 3.62
N ILE A 32 -22.31 -1.92 3.82
CA ILE A 32 -20.95 -2.40 3.50
C ILE A 32 -20.63 -3.68 4.28
N SER A 33 -21.09 -3.80 5.54
CA SER A 33 -20.89 -5.00 6.37
C SER A 33 -21.63 -6.25 5.88
N GLU A 34 -22.58 -6.11 4.96
CA GLU A 34 -23.37 -7.22 4.40
C GLU A 34 -22.83 -7.70 3.03
N LEU A 35 -21.72 -7.14 2.55
CA LEU A 35 -21.08 -7.58 1.31
C LEU A 35 -20.49 -8.99 1.46
N ASN A 36 -20.71 -9.82 0.45
CA ASN A 36 -20.14 -11.16 0.38
C ASN A 36 -18.66 -11.14 -0.06
N ASP A 37 -17.93 -12.24 0.18
CA ASP A 37 -16.53 -12.43 -0.28
C ASP A 37 -16.32 -12.21 -1.79
N ASP A 38 -17.36 -12.36 -2.60
CA ASP A 38 -17.32 -12.17 -4.06
C ASP A 38 -17.96 -10.87 -4.53
N GLU A 39 -18.22 -9.95 -3.61
CA GLU A 39 -18.77 -8.63 -3.87
C GLU A 39 -17.81 -7.54 -3.41
N ILE A 40 -17.73 -6.46 -4.18
CA ILE A 40 -17.05 -5.23 -3.80
C ILE A 40 -17.94 -4.03 -4.08
N SER A 41 -17.81 -2.97 -3.28
CA SER A 41 -18.45 -1.67 -3.55
C SER A 41 -17.46 -0.68 -4.13
N ILE A 42 -17.87 0.03 -5.19
CA ILE A 42 -17.14 1.16 -5.78
C ILE A 42 -18.15 2.26 -6.10
N ASP A 43 -17.94 3.46 -5.53
CA ASP A 43 -18.84 4.61 -5.69
C ASP A 43 -20.31 4.25 -5.37
N SER A 44 -20.53 3.55 -4.25
CA SER A 44 -21.81 2.99 -3.79
C SER A 44 -22.41 1.84 -4.60
N VAL A 45 -21.85 1.48 -5.76
CA VAL A 45 -22.36 0.39 -6.60
C VAL A 45 -21.70 -0.92 -6.21
N ILE A 46 -22.50 -1.97 -6.01
CA ILE A 46 -22.03 -3.32 -5.71
C ILE A 46 -21.75 -4.07 -7.01
N TYR A 47 -20.55 -4.61 -7.13
CA TYR A 47 -20.11 -5.44 -8.25
C TYR A 47 -19.82 -6.86 -7.78
N ASN A 48 -20.31 -7.86 -8.52
CA ASN A 48 -19.89 -9.25 -8.34
C ASN A 48 -18.59 -9.50 -9.11
N ILE A 49 -17.59 -10.07 -8.42
CA ILE A 49 -16.25 -10.33 -8.96
C ILE A 49 -15.96 -11.83 -9.20
N SER A 50 -16.89 -12.74 -8.89
CA SER A 50 -16.68 -14.21 -9.01
C SER A 50 -16.20 -14.63 -10.40
N ASP A 51 -16.82 -14.10 -11.46
CA ASP A 51 -16.49 -14.45 -12.86
C ASP A 51 -15.56 -13.41 -13.54
N PHE A 52 -15.12 -12.39 -12.80
CA PHE A 52 -14.36 -11.30 -13.37
C PHE A 52 -12.88 -11.65 -13.51
N LYS A 53 -12.41 -11.74 -14.76
CA LYS A 53 -11.00 -11.96 -15.07
C LYS A 53 -10.18 -10.68 -14.91
N HIS A 54 -9.75 -10.41 -13.69
CA HIS A 54 -8.98 -9.23 -13.35
C HIS A 54 -7.55 -9.28 -13.95
N PRO A 55 -7.07 -8.24 -14.68
CA PRO A 55 -5.73 -8.22 -15.27
C PRO A 55 -4.58 -8.28 -14.27
N GLY A 56 -4.82 -7.87 -13.01
CA GLY A 56 -3.86 -7.99 -11.92
C GLY A 56 -3.80 -9.39 -11.29
N GLY A 57 -4.58 -10.36 -11.80
CA GLY A 57 -4.72 -11.69 -11.23
C GLY A 57 -5.65 -11.71 -10.02
N ASP A 58 -5.54 -12.78 -9.22
CA ASP A 58 -6.45 -13.11 -8.12
C ASP A 58 -6.37 -12.18 -6.91
N ILE A 59 -5.46 -11.19 -6.94
CA ILE A 59 -5.29 -10.20 -5.87
C ILE A 59 -6.57 -9.40 -5.60
N ILE A 60 -7.46 -9.27 -6.58
CA ILE A 60 -8.77 -8.63 -6.40
C ILE A 60 -9.61 -9.33 -5.32
N ASN A 61 -9.45 -10.65 -5.16
CA ASN A 61 -10.21 -11.42 -4.18
C ASN A 61 -9.81 -11.12 -2.73
N LEU A 62 -8.66 -10.46 -2.50
CA LEU A 62 -8.31 -9.96 -1.16
C LEU A 62 -9.26 -8.87 -0.68
N PHE A 63 -9.84 -8.13 -1.62
CA PHE A 63 -10.71 -7.00 -1.36
C PHE A 63 -12.19 -7.36 -1.28
N GLY A 64 -12.55 -8.62 -1.52
CA GLY A 64 -13.92 -9.10 -1.41
C GLY A 64 -14.54 -8.83 -0.05
N GLY A 65 -15.79 -8.39 -0.02
CA GLY A 65 -16.51 -7.99 1.19
C GLY A 65 -16.30 -6.54 1.63
N ASN A 66 -15.73 -5.68 0.78
CA ASN A 66 -15.37 -4.30 1.14
C ASN A 66 -15.90 -3.23 0.18
N ASP A 67 -16.04 -2.01 0.68
CA ASP A 67 -15.93 -0.83 -0.19
C ASP A 67 -14.45 -0.58 -0.52
N VAL A 68 -14.16 -0.50 -1.81
CA VAL A 68 -12.81 -0.29 -2.33
C VAL A 68 -12.73 0.93 -3.23
N THR A 69 -13.59 1.92 -3.00
CA THR A 69 -13.64 3.14 -3.82
C THR A 69 -12.29 3.86 -3.85
N ALA A 70 -11.66 4.05 -2.69
CA ALA A 70 -10.37 4.73 -2.58
C ALA A 70 -9.25 3.93 -3.28
N GLN A 71 -9.15 2.63 -3.00
CA GLN A 71 -8.17 1.73 -3.60
C GLN A 71 -8.34 1.67 -5.11
N TYR A 72 -9.57 1.57 -5.61
CA TYR A 72 -9.88 1.54 -7.03
C TYR A 72 -9.43 2.81 -7.74
N LYS A 73 -9.76 3.99 -7.18
CA LYS A 73 -9.44 5.29 -7.80
C LYS A 73 -7.96 5.65 -7.72
N MET A 74 -7.28 5.18 -6.69
CA MET A 74 -5.83 5.31 -6.56
C MET A 74 -5.08 4.53 -7.66
N ILE A 75 -5.51 3.31 -7.98
CA ILE A 75 -4.75 2.41 -8.87
C ILE A 75 -5.13 2.52 -10.34
N HIS A 76 -6.38 2.88 -10.64
CA HIS A 76 -6.87 2.92 -12.02
C HIS A 76 -6.78 4.33 -12.59
N HIS A 77 -5.78 4.59 -13.42
CA HIS A 77 -5.57 5.91 -14.04
C HIS A 77 -6.78 6.47 -14.82
N ARG A 78 -7.72 5.61 -15.26
CA ARG A 78 -9.00 5.95 -15.91
C ARG A 78 -10.15 5.39 -15.08
N HIS A 79 -10.62 6.15 -14.10
CA HIS A 79 -11.72 5.76 -13.21
C HIS A 79 -12.93 6.70 -13.28
N SER A 80 -13.04 7.54 -14.33
CA SER A 80 -14.24 8.36 -14.51
C SER A 80 -15.37 7.49 -15.10
N GLN A 81 -16.53 7.46 -14.45
CA GLN A 81 -17.65 6.55 -14.79
C GLN A 81 -18.02 6.48 -16.29
N LYS A 82 -17.91 7.58 -17.04
CA LYS A 82 -18.23 7.59 -18.49
C LYS A 82 -17.20 6.89 -19.39
N GLU A 83 -16.00 6.63 -18.89
CA GLU A 83 -14.85 6.11 -19.66
C GLU A 83 -14.20 4.90 -18.99
N ASP A 84 -14.80 4.36 -17.93
CA ASP A 84 -14.19 3.30 -17.13
C ASP A 84 -14.33 1.94 -17.82
N HIS A 85 -13.23 1.50 -18.42
CA HIS A 85 -13.16 0.25 -19.14
C HIS A 85 -13.38 -0.99 -18.26
N TYR A 86 -13.08 -0.91 -16.96
CA TYR A 86 -13.12 -2.07 -16.07
C TYR A 86 -14.47 -2.19 -15.37
N LEU A 87 -15.04 -1.08 -14.87
CA LEU A 87 -16.37 -1.11 -14.26
C LEU A 87 -17.42 -1.62 -15.24
N ASN A 88 -17.31 -1.25 -16.52
CA ASN A 88 -18.20 -1.73 -17.58
C ASN A 88 -18.10 -3.24 -17.89
N LYS A 89 -17.08 -3.93 -17.37
CA LYS A 89 -16.91 -5.39 -17.50
C LYS A 89 -17.31 -6.16 -16.26
N MET A 90 -17.51 -5.48 -15.13
CA MET A 90 -17.96 -6.09 -13.89
C MET A 90 -19.48 -6.06 -13.84
N HIS A 91 -20.07 -7.13 -13.29
CA HIS A 91 -21.53 -7.23 -13.19
C HIS A 91 -22.01 -6.44 -11.97
N ALA A 92 -22.71 -5.33 -12.20
CA ALA A 92 -23.35 -4.57 -11.13
C ALA A 92 -24.59 -5.33 -10.62
N VAL A 93 -24.69 -5.51 -9.30
CA VAL A 93 -25.74 -6.33 -8.66
C VAL A 93 -26.56 -5.55 -7.62
N GLY A 94 -26.15 -4.34 -7.26
CA GLY A 94 -26.83 -3.58 -6.21
C GLY A 94 -26.16 -2.26 -5.87
N ASN A 95 -26.59 -1.66 -4.75
CA ASN A 95 -25.94 -0.50 -4.15
C ASN A 95 -25.82 -0.66 -2.64
N VAL A 96 -24.76 -0.10 -2.06
CA VAL A 96 -24.65 0.06 -0.62
C VAL A 96 -25.42 1.30 -0.14
N THR A 97 -25.95 1.26 1.09
CA THR A 97 -26.79 2.33 1.66
C THR A 97 -26.04 3.28 2.60
N ASP A 98 -24.88 2.87 3.09
CA ASP A 98 -24.05 3.54 4.10
C ASP A 98 -22.74 4.11 3.52
N PHE A 99 -22.68 4.34 2.20
CA PHE A 99 -21.53 4.94 1.53
C PHE A 99 -21.33 6.41 1.90
N ASN A 100 -20.20 6.73 2.54
CA ASN A 100 -19.84 8.09 2.96
C ASN A 100 -18.34 8.37 2.74
N PRO A 101 -17.92 8.78 1.53
CA PRO A 101 -16.51 9.00 1.22
C PRO A 101 -16.03 10.37 1.75
N GLU A 102 -14.94 10.35 2.50
CA GLU A 102 -14.23 11.54 3.02
C GLU A 102 -13.40 12.23 1.93
N TYR A 103 -12.94 11.44 0.96
CA TYR A 103 -12.12 11.91 -0.14
C TYR A 103 -12.93 12.16 -1.41
N GLU A 104 -12.51 13.17 -2.17
CA GLU A 104 -12.94 13.40 -3.54
C GLU A 104 -11.82 13.08 -4.54
N PHE A 105 -12.27 12.73 -5.75
CA PHE A 105 -11.43 12.40 -6.90
C PHE A 105 -12.00 13.09 -8.14
N GLY A 106 -11.18 13.29 -9.16
CA GLY A 106 -11.52 14.00 -10.38
C GLY A 106 -11.32 15.52 -10.28
N THR A 107 -10.52 15.99 -9.33
CA THR A 107 -10.15 17.40 -9.18
C THR A 107 -9.26 17.86 -10.34
N GLU A 108 -9.12 19.18 -10.51
CA GLU A 108 -8.22 19.72 -11.54
C GLU A 108 -6.74 19.39 -11.27
N PHE A 109 -6.35 19.28 -10.00
CA PHE A 109 -5.01 18.83 -9.60
C PHE A 109 -4.76 17.40 -10.08
N GLU A 110 -5.67 16.47 -9.77
CA GLU A 110 -5.58 15.08 -10.20
C GLU A 110 -5.51 14.96 -11.73
N LYS A 111 -6.41 15.63 -12.46
CA LYS A 111 -6.46 15.54 -13.92
C LYS A 111 -5.16 16.04 -14.55
N GLU A 112 -4.62 17.15 -14.06
CA GLU A 112 -3.38 17.71 -14.59
C GLU A 112 -2.18 16.81 -14.25
N ILE A 113 -2.04 16.36 -13.00
CA ILE A 113 -0.90 15.53 -12.60
C ILE A 113 -0.88 14.20 -13.36
N LYS A 114 -2.02 13.50 -13.46
CA LYS A 114 -2.13 12.28 -14.28
C LYS A 114 -1.78 12.56 -15.74
N ARG A 115 -2.35 13.61 -16.34
CA ARG A 115 -2.11 13.95 -17.75
C ARG A 115 -0.63 14.18 -18.04
N GLU A 116 0.06 14.96 -17.21
CA GLU A 116 1.47 15.28 -17.45
C GLU A 116 2.41 14.11 -17.13
N VAL A 117 2.13 13.33 -16.08
CA VAL A 117 2.91 12.13 -15.74
C VAL A 117 2.79 11.06 -16.84
N PHE A 118 1.57 10.80 -17.33
CA PHE A 118 1.36 9.78 -18.38
C PHE A 118 1.81 10.22 -19.80
N LYS A 119 2.21 11.49 -20.00
CA LYS A 119 2.99 11.90 -21.19
C LYS A 119 4.43 11.37 -21.14
N ILE A 120 5.00 11.25 -19.95
CA ILE A 120 6.37 10.76 -19.72
C ILE A 120 6.38 9.23 -19.74
N ILE A 121 5.53 8.63 -18.91
CA ILE A 121 5.41 7.18 -18.79
C ILE A 121 4.07 6.75 -19.37
N LYS A 122 4.08 6.23 -20.60
CA LYS A 122 2.84 5.83 -21.28
C LYS A 122 2.13 4.71 -20.50
N PRO A 123 0.79 4.69 -20.42
CA PRO A 123 0.06 3.58 -19.80
C PRO A 123 0.48 2.23 -20.37
N GLY A 124 0.73 1.25 -19.49
CA GLY A 124 1.28 -0.04 -19.86
C GLY A 124 2.80 -0.05 -20.09
N LYS A 125 3.51 1.05 -19.84
CA LYS A 125 4.99 1.10 -19.75
C LYS A 125 5.48 1.50 -18.36
N ASP A 126 4.55 1.59 -17.42
CA ASP A 126 4.65 1.90 -16.00
C ASP A 126 5.14 0.72 -15.15
N PHE A 127 5.29 -0.48 -15.73
CA PHE A 127 5.88 -1.65 -15.06
C PHE A 127 7.41 -1.60 -15.03
N GLY A 128 8.03 -2.52 -14.28
CA GLY A 128 9.48 -2.64 -14.16
C GLY A 128 10.22 -2.64 -15.49
N ASP A 129 11.21 -1.76 -15.60
CA ASP A 129 12.14 -1.71 -16.74
C ASP A 129 13.36 -2.63 -16.53
N ASN A 130 14.28 -2.65 -17.49
CA ASN A 130 15.49 -3.48 -17.38
C ASN A 130 16.36 -3.09 -16.17
N GLY A 131 16.32 -1.82 -15.75
CA GLY A 131 17.04 -1.34 -14.57
C GLY A 131 16.44 -1.93 -13.29
N TYR A 132 15.11 -1.95 -13.17
CA TYR A 132 14.41 -2.63 -12.08
C TYR A 132 14.80 -4.11 -11.97
N PHE A 133 14.69 -4.87 -13.06
CA PHE A 133 14.98 -6.31 -13.02
C PHE A 133 16.45 -6.62 -12.77
N PHE A 134 17.37 -5.78 -13.29
CA PHE A 134 18.80 -5.90 -12.95
C PHE A 134 19.04 -5.66 -11.46
N ARG A 135 18.45 -4.60 -10.89
CA ARG A 135 18.53 -4.32 -9.45
C ARG A 135 17.97 -5.46 -8.61
N ALA A 136 16.80 -5.98 -8.97
CA ALA A 136 16.18 -7.12 -8.29
C ALA A 136 17.06 -8.36 -8.36
N PHE A 137 17.64 -8.67 -9.53
CA PHE A 137 18.57 -9.79 -9.70
C PHE A 137 19.80 -9.67 -8.80
N VAL A 138 20.39 -8.48 -8.70
CA VAL A 138 21.55 -8.23 -7.82
C VAL A 138 21.20 -8.49 -6.35
N TYR A 139 20.06 -7.98 -5.87
CA TYR A 139 19.66 -8.16 -4.47
C TYR A 139 19.21 -9.59 -4.14
N ILE A 140 18.54 -10.27 -5.06
CA ILE A 140 18.21 -11.71 -4.93
C ILE A 140 19.50 -12.53 -4.88
N GLY A 141 20.47 -12.24 -5.76
CA GLY A 141 21.77 -12.91 -5.75
C GLY A 141 22.56 -12.65 -4.46
N PHE A 142 22.54 -11.40 -3.96
CA PHE A 142 23.17 -11.05 -2.69
C PHE A 142 22.56 -11.82 -1.52
N MET A 143 21.23 -11.86 -1.42
CA MET A 143 20.52 -12.65 -0.42
C MET A 143 20.88 -14.14 -0.51
N ALA A 144 20.82 -14.72 -1.70
CA ALA A 144 21.12 -16.15 -1.89
C ALA A 144 22.55 -16.51 -1.46
N VAL A 145 23.54 -15.66 -1.74
CA VAL A 145 24.93 -15.88 -1.33
C VAL A 145 25.07 -15.78 0.19
N VAL A 146 24.50 -14.75 0.81
CA VAL A 146 24.59 -14.54 2.26
C VAL A 146 23.88 -15.66 3.02
N GLU A 147 22.67 -16.04 2.59
CA GLU A 147 21.89 -17.13 3.17
C GLU A 147 22.63 -18.47 3.06
N PHE A 148 23.29 -18.73 1.93
CA PHE A 148 24.10 -19.94 1.75
C PHE A 148 25.21 -20.03 2.81
N TYR A 149 25.97 -18.96 3.02
CA TYR A 149 27.00 -18.96 4.06
C TYR A 149 26.40 -19.06 5.47
N TRP A 150 25.24 -18.41 5.70
CA TRP A 150 24.56 -18.44 7.00
C TRP A 150 24.19 -19.86 7.39
N LEU A 151 23.62 -20.60 6.43
CA LEU A 151 23.15 -21.96 6.63
C LEU A 151 24.26 -23.01 6.69
N PHE A 152 25.27 -22.90 5.81
CA PHE A 152 26.24 -23.98 5.60
C PHE A 152 27.62 -23.74 6.21
N SER A 153 27.97 -22.49 6.54
CA SER A 153 29.25 -22.14 7.17
C SER A 153 29.10 -21.67 8.62
N GLY A 154 27.85 -21.46 9.07
CA GLY A 154 27.51 -20.93 10.39
C GLY A 154 27.51 -19.40 10.43
N SER A 155 26.83 -18.86 11.44
CA SER A 155 26.67 -17.40 11.59
C SER A 155 27.91 -16.74 12.19
N THR A 156 28.15 -15.48 11.81
CA THR A 156 29.14 -14.59 12.44
C THR A 156 28.53 -13.20 12.57
N PRO A 157 29.08 -12.27 13.38
CA PRO A 157 28.56 -10.91 13.47
C PRO A 157 28.56 -10.19 12.12
N GLY A 158 29.61 -10.37 11.31
CA GLY A 158 29.70 -9.77 9.98
C GLY A 158 28.65 -10.34 9.02
N LEU A 159 28.44 -11.66 9.05
CA LEU A 159 27.41 -12.30 8.22
C LEU A 159 26.00 -11.92 8.67
N ALA A 160 25.77 -11.73 9.97
CA ALA A 160 24.51 -11.23 10.51
C ALA A 160 24.19 -9.82 9.98
N VAL A 161 25.17 -8.91 9.96
CA VAL A 161 24.97 -7.58 9.35
C VAL A 161 24.62 -7.70 7.88
N LEU A 162 25.34 -8.53 7.12
CA LEU A 162 25.08 -8.73 5.70
C LEU A 162 23.69 -9.33 5.45
N LEU A 163 23.26 -10.27 6.28
CA LEU A 163 21.95 -10.90 6.20
C LEU A 163 20.84 -9.88 6.46
N GLY A 164 20.95 -9.07 7.52
CA GLY A 164 19.98 -8.02 7.79
C GLY A 164 19.87 -7.01 6.65
N CYS A 165 21.00 -6.61 6.05
CA CYS A 165 21.02 -5.75 4.87
C CYS A 165 20.40 -6.43 3.63
N ALA A 166 20.67 -7.72 3.43
CA ALA A 166 20.15 -8.48 2.31
C ALA A 166 18.62 -8.65 2.41
N SER A 167 18.12 -9.04 3.59
CA SER A 167 16.69 -9.17 3.88
C SER A 167 15.97 -7.84 3.67
N ALA A 168 16.46 -6.74 4.25
CA ALA A 168 15.88 -5.43 4.02
C ALA A 168 15.88 -5.04 2.54
N SER A 169 16.94 -5.38 1.80
CA SER A 169 17.01 -5.09 0.36
C SER A 169 15.97 -5.88 -0.45
N ILE A 170 15.64 -7.11 -0.07
CA ILE A 170 14.53 -7.88 -0.67
C ILE A 170 13.19 -7.18 -0.41
N GLY A 171 12.93 -6.78 0.83
CA GLY A 171 11.74 -6.01 1.19
C GLY A 171 11.57 -4.76 0.33
N LEU A 172 12.61 -3.93 0.32
CA LEU A 172 12.59 -2.62 -0.35
C LEU A 172 12.60 -2.71 -1.88
N ASN A 173 13.46 -3.54 -2.48
CA ASN A 173 13.76 -3.47 -3.91
C ASN A 173 13.04 -4.52 -4.77
N VAL A 174 12.43 -5.52 -4.14
CA VAL A 174 11.83 -6.68 -4.83
C VAL A 174 10.38 -6.85 -4.43
N GLN A 175 10.14 -7.11 -3.14
CA GLN A 175 8.83 -7.44 -2.57
C GLN A 175 7.86 -6.28 -2.69
N HIS A 176 8.27 -5.06 -2.36
CA HIS A 176 7.41 -3.88 -2.29
C HIS A 176 6.74 -3.56 -3.65
N ASP A 177 7.54 -3.30 -4.70
CA ASP A 177 7.03 -3.09 -6.06
C ASP A 177 6.17 -4.28 -6.56
N SER A 178 6.53 -5.51 -6.17
CA SER A 178 5.82 -6.72 -6.60
C SER A 178 4.47 -6.89 -5.92
N ASN A 179 4.34 -6.53 -4.65
CA ASN A 179 3.06 -6.60 -3.93
C ASN A 179 2.12 -5.42 -4.24
N HIS A 180 2.67 -4.32 -4.78
CA HIS A 180 1.89 -3.35 -5.56
C HIS A 180 1.51 -3.87 -6.96
N GLY A 181 2.10 -4.97 -7.39
CA GLY A 181 1.98 -5.53 -8.75
C GLY A 181 2.60 -4.65 -9.83
N ALA A 182 3.45 -3.70 -9.45
CA ALA A 182 4.13 -2.74 -10.31
C ALA A 182 5.34 -3.37 -11.02
N ALA A 183 5.90 -4.45 -10.50
CA ALA A 183 7.07 -5.11 -11.08
C ALA A 183 6.83 -5.62 -12.52
N SER A 184 5.69 -6.26 -12.78
CA SER A 184 5.41 -6.89 -14.08
C SER A 184 3.95 -6.85 -14.50
N LYS A 185 3.71 -6.86 -15.81
CA LYS A 185 2.38 -7.08 -16.39
C LYS A 185 1.84 -8.50 -16.16
N LYS A 186 2.73 -9.45 -15.90
CA LYS A 186 2.39 -10.86 -15.71
C LYS A 186 2.12 -11.07 -14.22
N PRO A 187 0.87 -11.35 -13.79
CA PRO A 187 0.53 -11.47 -12.37
C PRO A 187 1.41 -12.46 -11.62
N TRP A 188 1.77 -13.59 -12.25
CA TRP A 188 2.60 -14.60 -11.61
C TRP A 188 4.01 -14.12 -11.24
N VAL A 189 4.57 -13.13 -11.96
CA VAL A 189 5.90 -12.56 -11.62
C VAL A 189 5.81 -11.75 -10.34
N ASN A 190 4.78 -10.90 -10.25
CA ASN A 190 4.47 -10.14 -9.04
C ASN A 190 4.17 -11.09 -7.86
N GLU A 191 3.39 -12.14 -8.13
CA GLU A 191 3.05 -13.16 -7.14
C GLU A 191 4.31 -13.77 -6.54
N LEU A 192 5.22 -14.27 -7.39
CA LEU A 192 6.47 -14.92 -7.01
C LEU A 192 7.40 -13.98 -6.24
N MET A 193 7.66 -12.78 -6.78
CA MET A 193 8.57 -11.81 -6.15
C MET A 193 7.97 -11.20 -4.87
N GLY A 194 6.64 -11.15 -4.78
CA GLY A 194 5.90 -10.68 -3.61
C GLY A 194 6.05 -11.57 -2.37
N TRP A 195 6.32 -12.87 -2.56
CA TRP A 195 6.69 -13.80 -1.47
C TRP A 195 8.02 -13.46 -0.79
N GLY A 196 8.75 -12.46 -1.30
CA GLY A 196 9.89 -11.88 -0.60
C GLY A 196 9.56 -11.40 0.80
N ALA A 197 8.30 -11.11 1.12
CA ALA A 197 7.88 -10.71 2.48
C ALA A 197 8.04 -11.86 3.47
N ASP A 198 7.56 -13.04 3.11
CA ASP A 198 7.65 -14.26 3.93
C ASP A 198 9.11 -14.76 4.01
N LEU A 199 9.91 -14.55 2.96
CA LEU A 199 11.34 -14.90 2.95
C LEU A 199 12.20 -14.04 3.89
N ILE A 200 11.68 -12.90 4.35
CA ILE A 200 12.37 -12.01 5.29
C ILE A 200 11.67 -11.97 6.66
N GLY A 201 10.76 -12.91 6.93
CA GLY A 201 10.11 -13.04 8.24
C GLY A 201 8.87 -12.16 8.45
N GLY A 202 8.35 -11.56 7.39
CA GLY A 202 7.02 -10.96 7.37
C GLY A 202 5.96 -11.92 6.81
N SER A 203 4.82 -11.36 6.42
CA SER A 203 3.82 -12.07 5.62
C SER A 203 3.38 -11.16 4.50
N LYS A 204 3.39 -11.69 3.27
CA LYS A 204 2.90 -10.99 2.10
C LYS A 204 1.47 -10.49 2.29
N TYR A 205 0.58 -11.33 2.81
CA TYR A 205 -0.84 -11.01 2.92
C TYR A 205 -1.10 -9.97 3.99
N SER A 206 -0.49 -10.14 5.17
CA SER A 206 -0.53 -9.13 6.22
C SER A 206 0.06 -7.79 5.77
N TRP A 207 1.15 -7.83 5.00
CA TRP A 207 1.74 -6.63 4.44
C TRP A 207 0.81 -5.94 3.44
N ILE A 208 0.17 -6.71 2.53
CA ILE A 208 -0.79 -6.17 1.55
C ILE A 208 -1.98 -5.55 2.28
N GLU A 209 -2.52 -6.22 3.29
CA GLU A 209 -3.61 -5.76 4.14
C GLU A 209 -3.34 -4.36 4.70
N GLN A 210 -2.23 -4.25 5.43
CA GLN A 210 -1.80 -3.04 6.10
C GLN A 210 -1.45 -1.96 5.09
N HIS A 211 -0.61 -2.28 4.11
CA HIS A 211 -0.02 -1.27 3.25
C HIS A 211 -0.99 -0.73 2.20
N TRP A 212 -1.90 -1.54 1.63
CA TRP A 212 -2.93 -1.01 0.74
C TRP A 212 -3.94 -0.12 1.47
N THR A 213 -4.22 -0.43 2.74
CA THR A 213 -5.04 0.43 3.60
C THR A 213 -4.32 1.75 3.89
N HIS A 214 -3.04 1.69 4.25
CA HIS A 214 -2.18 2.86 4.42
C HIS A 214 -2.16 3.76 3.19
N HIS A 215 -2.01 3.20 1.99
CA HIS A 215 -2.07 3.98 0.75
C HIS A 215 -3.41 4.67 0.55
N ALA A 216 -4.52 3.98 0.80
CA ALA A 216 -5.86 4.57 0.69
C ALA A 216 -6.09 5.70 1.70
N TYR A 217 -5.52 5.58 2.90
CA TYR A 217 -5.82 6.43 4.06
C TYR A 217 -4.58 6.99 4.75
N THR A 218 -3.54 7.38 4.01
CA THR A 218 -2.23 7.77 4.58
C THR A 218 -2.37 8.84 5.66
N ASN A 219 -1.79 8.57 6.83
CA ASN A 219 -1.87 9.38 8.06
C ASN A 219 -3.29 9.63 8.59
N HIS A 220 -4.31 8.91 8.13
CA HIS A 220 -5.64 8.99 8.71
C HIS A 220 -5.65 8.45 10.14
N VAL A 221 -6.06 9.28 11.09
CA VAL A 221 -5.98 9.01 12.54
C VAL A 221 -6.70 7.73 13.01
N GLU A 222 -7.67 7.23 12.25
CA GLU A 222 -8.45 6.03 12.58
C GLU A 222 -8.32 4.89 11.57
N LYS A 223 -7.84 5.17 10.34
CA LYS A 223 -7.90 4.21 9.22
C LYS A 223 -6.52 3.78 8.73
N ASP A 224 -5.47 4.49 9.13
CA ASP A 224 -4.11 4.13 8.77
C ASP A 224 -3.48 3.21 9.83
N GLY A 225 -3.44 1.91 9.54
CA GLY A 225 -2.77 0.94 10.39
C GLY A 225 -1.29 1.25 10.62
N ASP A 226 -0.60 1.87 9.65
CA ASP A 226 0.84 2.21 9.78
C ASP A 226 1.05 3.33 10.80
N ALA A 227 0.16 4.32 10.84
CA ALA A 227 0.21 5.43 11.80
C ALA A 227 0.00 4.97 13.26
N LEU A 228 -0.70 3.84 13.46
CA LEU A 228 -1.05 3.31 14.77
C LEU A 228 -0.14 2.14 15.22
N SER A 229 0.71 1.63 14.31
CA SER A 229 1.44 0.37 14.47
C SER A 229 2.45 0.36 15.63
N ALA A 230 2.91 1.53 16.08
CA ALA A 230 3.84 1.65 17.20
C ALA A 230 3.17 1.96 18.55
N GLU A 231 1.84 2.15 18.57
CA GLU A 231 1.12 2.46 19.80
C GLU A 231 0.94 1.21 20.69
N PRO A 232 0.93 1.36 22.03
CA PRO A 232 1.10 2.59 22.81
C PRO A 232 2.56 2.93 23.15
N LEU A 233 3.55 2.22 22.59
CA LEU A 233 4.97 2.41 22.93
C LEU A 233 5.54 3.72 22.37
N MET A 234 5.04 4.15 21.22
CA MET A 234 5.45 5.37 20.53
C MET A 234 4.28 5.92 19.74
N LEU A 235 4.25 7.25 19.58
CA LEU A 235 3.21 7.95 18.86
C LEU A 235 3.78 8.51 17.56
N PHE A 236 3.24 8.03 16.44
CA PHE A 236 3.38 8.71 15.15
C PHE A 236 2.29 9.76 14.93
N THR A 237 1.17 9.68 15.64
CA THR A 237 0.11 10.69 15.60
C THR A 237 0.35 11.77 16.64
N ASP A 238 0.14 13.03 16.28
CA ASP A 238 0.16 14.12 17.26
C ASP A 238 -1.18 14.25 17.97
N TYR A 239 -1.32 13.57 19.09
CA TYR A 239 -2.47 13.77 19.94
C TYR A 239 -2.34 15.07 20.76
N ALA A 240 -3.47 15.76 20.93
CA ALA A 240 -3.54 16.98 21.72
C ALA A 240 -3.06 16.79 23.17
N LYS A 241 -2.66 17.88 23.83
CA LYS A 241 -2.30 17.87 25.27
C LYS A 241 -3.50 17.42 26.10
N GLY A 242 -3.30 16.35 26.88
CA GLY A 242 -4.34 15.76 27.72
C GLY A 242 -5.09 14.57 27.11
N ASP A 243 -4.81 14.20 25.85
CA ASP A 243 -5.39 12.99 25.25
C ASP A 243 -4.97 11.72 26.04
N PRO A 244 -5.90 10.81 26.37
CA PRO A 244 -5.64 9.64 27.19
C PRO A 244 -4.66 8.63 26.56
N ARG A 245 -4.47 8.68 25.23
CA ARG A 245 -3.47 7.84 24.54
C ARG A 245 -2.05 8.26 24.88
N ARG A 246 -1.85 9.51 25.30
CA ARG A 246 -0.54 10.04 25.67
C ARG A 246 -0.13 9.62 27.06
N ARG A 247 1.14 9.19 27.17
CA ARG A 247 1.78 8.78 28.41
C ARG A 247 3.03 9.61 28.65
N TRP A 248 3.44 9.72 29.92
CA TRP A 248 4.59 10.55 30.32
C TRP A 248 5.87 10.21 29.56
N PHE A 249 6.07 8.95 29.17
CA PHE A 249 7.28 8.50 28.49
C PHE A 249 7.32 8.94 27.01
N HIS A 250 6.18 9.26 26.37
CA HIS A 250 6.14 9.72 24.98
C HIS A 250 6.90 11.04 24.79
N SER A 251 7.00 11.89 25.81
CA SER A 251 7.83 13.10 25.77
C SER A 251 9.32 12.81 25.57
N PHE A 252 9.76 11.57 25.78
CA PHE A 252 11.13 11.10 25.56
C PHE A 252 11.27 10.22 24.31
N GLN A 253 10.22 10.07 23.49
CA GLN A 253 10.21 9.11 22.38
C GLN A 253 11.29 9.34 21.33
N VAL A 254 11.72 10.59 21.14
CA VAL A 254 12.85 10.89 20.25
C VAL A 254 14.15 10.17 20.68
N LEU A 255 14.32 9.88 21.97
CA LEU A 255 15.51 9.19 22.51
C LEU A 255 15.45 7.68 22.28
N TYR A 256 14.25 7.09 22.29
CA TYR A 256 14.07 5.65 22.15
C TYR A 256 13.47 5.24 20.79
N PHE A 257 13.20 6.17 19.88
CA PHE A 257 12.68 5.93 18.54
C PHE A 257 13.49 4.88 17.77
N LEU A 258 14.77 5.16 17.50
CA LEU A 258 15.64 4.21 16.78
C LEU A 258 15.86 2.89 17.55
N PRO A 259 16.13 2.90 18.87
CA PRO A 259 16.16 1.67 19.65
C PRO A 259 14.89 0.83 19.52
N LEU A 260 13.70 1.44 19.62
CA LEU A 260 12.43 0.72 19.51
C LEU A 260 12.25 0.11 18.11
N LEU A 261 12.59 0.88 17.07
CA LEU A 261 12.55 0.38 15.70
C LEU A 261 13.44 -0.84 15.48
N SER A 262 14.56 -0.99 16.20
CA SER A 262 15.41 -2.19 16.09
C SER A 262 14.73 -3.49 16.56
N PHE A 263 13.61 -3.41 17.28
CA PHE A 263 12.80 -4.56 17.69
C PHE A 263 11.68 -4.92 16.70
N TYR A 264 11.52 -4.18 15.59
CA TYR A 264 10.44 -4.42 14.61
C TYR A 264 10.39 -5.88 14.13
N TRP A 265 11.54 -6.50 13.89
CA TRP A 265 11.64 -7.90 13.47
C TRP A 265 10.92 -8.87 14.42
N LEU A 266 10.95 -8.64 15.73
CA LEU A 266 10.21 -9.50 16.68
C LEU A 266 8.71 -9.39 16.45
N SER A 267 8.21 -8.17 16.21
CA SER A 267 6.79 -7.94 15.95
C SER A 267 6.34 -8.54 14.61
N SER A 268 7.24 -8.61 13.62
CA SER A 268 6.97 -9.22 12.32
C SER A 268 7.02 -10.75 12.42
N VAL A 269 8.10 -11.31 12.96
CA VAL A 269 8.36 -12.75 12.95
C VAL A 269 7.51 -13.52 13.94
N PHE A 270 7.28 -12.95 15.12
CA PHE A 270 6.46 -13.58 16.16
C PHE A 270 5.05 -12.98 16.23
N ASN A 271 4.52 -12.52 15.09
CA ASN A 271 3.17 -12.00 15.01
C ASN A 271 2.15 -13.15 15.12
N PRO A 272 1.29 -13.19 16.16
CA PRO A 272 0.24 -14.19 16.24
C PRO A 272 -0.78 -14.10 15.08
N GLN A 273 -0.91 -12.93 14.44
CA GLN A 273 -1.81 -12.69 13.30
C GLN A 273 -1.37 -13.40 12.02
N LEU A 274 -0.25 -14.13 12.02
CA LEU A 274 0.12 -15.01 10.91
C LEU A 274 -0.79 -16.25 10.80
N ILE A 275 -1.50 -16.60 11.87
CA ILE A 275 -2.40 -17.78 11.89
C ILE A 275 -3.73 -17.54 11.18
N ASP A 276 -4.17 -16.28 11.12
CA ASP A 276 -5.43 -15.86 10.48
C ASP A 276 -5.21 -14.87 9.33
N LEU A 277 -4.00 -14.31 9.20
CA LEU A 277 -3.62 -13.27 8.24
C LEU A 277 -4.50 -12.01 8.37
N GLN A 278 -4.82 -11.61 9.60
CA GLN A 278 -5.63 -10.42 9.89
C GLN A 278 -4.90 -9.41 10.79
N GLN A 279 -4.45 -8.32 10.20
CA GLN A 279 -3.81 -7.20 10.87
C GLN A 279 -4.81 -6.42 11.73
N SER A 280 -4.52 -6.29 13.02
CA SER A 280 -5.41 -5.57 13.96
C SER A 280 -5.61 -4.10 13.59
N GLY A 281 -4.60 -3.46 12.98
CA GLY A 281 -4.65 -2.04 12.62
C GLY A 281 -5.61 -1.72 11.47
N THR A 282 -6.10 -2.72 10.75
CA THR A 282 -6.93 -2.54 9.55
C THR A 282 -8.33 -3.14 9.68
N LYS A 283 -8.62 -3.90 10.74
CA LYS A 283 -9.90 -4.62 10.92
C LYS A 283 -11.12 -3.68 10.92
N GLU A 284 -10.98 -2.49 11.48
CA GLU A 284 -12.05 -1.49 11.53
C GLU A 284 -12.22 -0.72 10.21
N THR A 285 -11.24 -0.81 9.31
CA THR A 285 -11.26 -0.12 8.00
C THR A 285 -11.74 -1.03 6.89
N MET A 286 -11.31 -2.30 6.91
CA MET A 286 -11.60 -3.30 5.88
C MET A 286 -11.76 -4.68 6.50
N ASN A 287 -12.70 -5.45 5.97
CA ASN A 287 -12.90 -6.86 6.26
C ASN A 287 -11.95 -7.73 5.44
N TRP A 288 -10.96 -8.31 6.11
CA TRP A 288 -10.00 -9.24 5.51
C TRP A 288 -10.32 -10.70 5.80
N ASP A 289 -11.41 -10.97 6.53
CA ASP A 289 -11.83 -12.32 6.91
C ASP A 289 -12.58 -13.07 5.78
N ASN A 290 -11.98 -13.11 4.59
CA ASN A 290 -12.60 -13.75 3.42
C ASN A 290 -11.98 -15.12 3.06
N ARG A 291 -12.69 -15.89 2.24
CA ARG A 291 -12.28 -17.22 1.78
C ARG A 291 -10.93 -17.22 1.07
N TYR A 292 -10.62 -16.16 0.31
CA TYR A 292 -9.36 -16.08 -0.42
C TYR A 292 -8.18 -15.96 0.54
N VAL A 293 -8.21 -15.05 1.52
CA VAL A 293 -7.17 -14.91 2.56
C VAL A 293 -6.98 -16.22 3.33
N LYS A 294 -8.09 -16.82 3.81
CA LYS A 294 -8.07 -18.12 4.52
C LYS A 294 -7.38 -19.23 3.73
N SER A 295 -7.55 -19.25 2.40
CA SER A 295 -6.90 -20.25 1.54
C SER A 295 -5.38 -20.14 1.49
N LYS A 296 -4.82 -18.99 1.90
CA LYS A 296 -3.38 -18.70 1.83
C LYS A 296 -2.64 -18.92 3.15
N VAL A 297 -3.36 -19.06 4.26
CA VAL A 297 -2.78 -19.30 5.60
C VAL A 297 -1.81 -20.50 5.58
N GLY A 298 -2.22 -21.63 5.01
CA GLY A 298 -1.40 -22.85 5.02
C GLY A 298 -0.05 -22.70 4.32
N ILE A 299 -0.02 -22.02 3.16
CA ILE A 299 1.23 -21.76 2.44
C ILE A 299 2.07 -20.68 3.13
N SER A 300 1.45 -19.62 3.69
CA SER A 300 2.18 -18.58 4.43
C SER A 300 2.86 -19.16 5.68
N LEU A 301 2.15 -19.98 6.47
CA LEU A 301 2.73 -20.66 7.64
C LEU A 301 3.87 -21.62 7.25
N LEU A 302 3.78 -22.29 6.10
CA LEU A 302 4.83 -23.17 5.61
C LEU A 302 6.11 -22.39 5.26
N VAL A 303 5.98 -21.28 4.52
CA VAL A 303 7.12 -20.43 4.15
C VAL A 303 7.71 -19.76 5.39
N HIS A 304 6.87 -19.27 6.29
CA HIS A 304 7.30 -18.68 7.57
C HIS A 304 8.03 -19.68 8.46
N GLY A 305 7.53 -20.92 8.54
CA GLY A 305 8.21 -22.00 9.25
C GLY A 305 9.59 -22.31 8.68
N ALA A 306 9.72 -22.30 7.33
CA ALA A 306 11.02 -22.45 6.67
C ALA A 306 11.96 -21.28 7.01
N TYR A 307 11.46 -20.05 7.01
CA TYR A 307 12.22 -18.87 7.43
C TYR A 307 12.75 -19.02 8.87
N VAL A 308 11.89 -19.39 9.82
CA VAL A 308 12.30 -19.60 11.22
C VAL A 308 13.36 -20.71 11.32
N LEU A 309 13.21 -21.81 10.57
CA LEU A 309 14.20 -22.88 10.55
C LEU A 309 15.56 -22.39 10.04
N TRP A 310 15.56 -21.66 8.93
CA TRP A 310 16.78 -21.23 8.24
C TRP A 310 17.49 -20.10 8.97
N ASN A 311 16.75 -19.09 9.43
CA ASN A 311 17.34 -17.86 9.95
C ASN A 311 17.47 -17.86 11.48
N VAL A 312 16.53 -18.49 12.19
CA VAL A 312 16.49 -18.47 13.65
C VAL A 312 17.05 -19.76 14.25
N ALA A 313 16.71 -20.93 13.71
CA ALA A 313 17.16 -22.21 14.29
C ALA A 313 18.59 -22.58 13.88
N SER A 314 19.02 -22.28 12.64
CA SER A 314 20.33 -22.70 12.13
C SER A 314 21.54 -22.18 12.94
N PRO A 315 21.57 -20.95 13.51
CA PRO A 315 22.68 -20.50 14.34
C PRO A 315 22.94 -21.37 15.57
N PHE A 316 21.90 -21.98 16.14
CA PHE A 316 22.02 -22.86 17.31
C PHE A 316 22.68 -24.20 17.00
N TYR A 317 22.76 -24.58 15.73
CA TYR A 317 23.51 -25.77 15.31
C TYR A 317 25.04 -25.55 15.43
N TYR A 318 25.50 -24.33 15.18
CA TYR A 318 26.93 -24.00 15.11
C TYR A 318 27.49 -23.40 16.41
N HIS A 319 26.62 -22.81 17.25
CA HIS A 319 27.04 -21.94 18.34
C HIS A 319 26.37 -22.28 19.67
N SER A 320 26.97 -21.80 20.76
CA SER A 320 26.29 -21.76 22.06
C SER A 320 25.05 -20.87 22.00
N VAL A 321 24.06 -21.14 22.86
CA VAL A 321 22.79 -20.40 22.93
C VAL A 321 23.00 -18.88 22.96
N GLY A 322 23.93 -18.40 23.81
CA GLY A 322 24.20 -16.96 23.92
C GLY A 322 24.77 -16.34 22.65
N THR A 323 25.68 -17.04 21.97
CA THR A 323 26.29 -16.56 20.72
C THR A 323 25.29 -16.59 19.57
N ALA A 324 24.47 -17.64 19.47
CA ALA A 324 23.40 -17.73 18.49
C ALA A 324 22.40 -16.58 18.64
N ILE A 325 21.90 -16.34 19.86
CA ILE A 325 20.99 -15.21 20.16
C ILE A 325 21.64 -13.88 19.80
N TYR A 326 22.93 -13.69 20.10
CA TYR A 326 23.65 -12.48 19.76
C TYR A 326 23.73 -12.24 18.24
N HIS A 327 24.06 -13.26 17.44
CA HIS A 327 24.07 -13.15 15.99
C HIS A 327 22.67 -12.91 15.41
N ILE A 328 21.64 -13.58 15.95
CA ILE A 328 20.25 -13.38 15.57
C ILE A 328 19.83 -11.93 15.82
N TRP A 329 20.17 -11.39 16.99
CA TRP A 329 19.87 -10.01 17.36
C TRP A 329 20.54 -8.98 16.43
N ILE A 330 21.78 -9.23 15.99
CA ILE A 330 22.46 -8.34 15.05
C ILE A 330 21.71 -8.27 13.72
N PHE A 331 21.41 -9.42 13.10
CA PHE A 331 20.75 -9.38 11.79
C PHE A 331 19.36 -8.75 11.90
N SER A 332 18.60 -9.14 12.93
CA SER A 332 17.23 -8.66 13.13
C SER A 332 17.20 -7.17 13.40
N SER A 333 18.17 -6.63 14.16
CA SER A 333 18.29 -5.19 14.39
C SER A 333 18.63 -4.43 13.12
N VAL A 334 19.56 -4.93 12.31
CA VAL A 334 19.96 -4.29 11.05
C VAL A 334 18.79 -4.28 10.08
N GLU A 335 18.13 -5.42 9.89
CA GLU A 335 16.93 -5.53 9.06
C GLU A 335 15.84 -4.56 9.51
N SER A 336 15.55 -4.56 10.81
CA SER A 336 14.51 -3.73 11.42
C SER A 336 14.76 -2.25 11.20
N VAL A 337 15.97 -1.77 11.45
CA VAL A 337 16.32 -0.35 11.27
C VAL A 337 16.25 0.06 9.81
N PHE A 338 16.66 -0.80 8.87
CA PHE A 338 16.55 -0.49 7.45
C PHE A 338 15.10 -0.45 6.97
N LEU A 339 14.27 -1.44 7.34
CA LEU A 339 12.87 -1.45 6.95
C LEU A 339 12.10 -0.33 7.65
N SER A 340 11.88 -0.47 8.96
CA SER A 340 11.03 0.45 9.73
C SER A 340 11.58 1.88 9.79
N GLY A 341 12.90 2.05 9.80
CA GLY A 341 13.54 3.36 9.80
C GLY A 341 13.23 4.13 8.52
N LEU A 342 13.44 3.53 7.34
CA LEU A 342 13.19 4.19 6.06
C LEU A 342 11.71 4.51 5.84
N PHE A 343 10.79 3.61 6.21
CA PHE A 343 9.35 3.90 6.16
C PHE A 343 8.96 5.06 7.11
N SER A 344 9.57 5.11 8.30
CA SER A 344 9.27 6.18 9.26
C SER A 344 9.68 7.57 8.74
N LEU A 345 10.76 7.67 7.96
CA LEU A 345 11.24 8.94 7.41
C LEU A 345 10.23 9.61 6.46
N SER A 346 9.48 8.77 5.74
CA SER A 346 8.69 9.24 4.61
C SER A 346 7.38 9.92 5.01
N HIS A 347 6.80 9.56 6.16
CA HIS A 347 5.50 10.06 6.63
C HIS A 347 5.53 10.79 7.98
N ASN A 348 6.67 10.73 8.68
CA ASN A 348 6.83 11.35 10.00
C ASN A 348 7.94 12.40 9.92
N PHE A 349 7.61 13.60 9.44
CA PHE A 349 8.60 14.67 9.24
C PHE A 349 8.00 16.04 9.56
N GLU A 350 8.88 17.02 9.78
CA GLU A 350 8.48 18.40 10.03
C GLU A 350 7.79 18.98 8.78
N GLY A 351 6.47 19.11 8.83
CA GLY A 351 5.60 19.67 7.79
C GLY A 351 4.64 18.63 7.21
N ALA A 352 4.70 17.37 7.66
CA ALA A 352 3.74 16.35 7.26
C ALA A 352 2.35 16.68 7.78
N ASP A 353 1.35 16.58 6.92
CA ASP A 353 -0.03 16.48 7.37
C ASP A 353 -0.21 15.13 8.07
N ARG A 354 -0.69 15.15 9.31
CA ARG A 354 -0.83 13.97 10.18
C ARG A 354 -2.29 13.62 10.43
N ASP A 355 -3.20 14.37 9.80
CA ASP A 355 -4.63 14.12 9.86
C ASP A 355 -5.35 14.83 8.70
N PRO A 356 -5.18 14.35 7.45
CA PRO A 356 -5.68 15.04 6.26
C PRO A 356 -7.21 15.17 6.21
N THR A 357 -7.94 14.44 7.05
CA THR A 357 -9.42 14.47 7.14
C THR A 357 -9.95 15.29 8.31
N LEU A 358 -9.09 16.03 9.03
CA LEU A 358 -9.50 16.92 10.10
C LEU A 358 -10.53 17.96 9.65
N ASP A 359 -10.30 18.57 8.47
CA ASP A 359 -11.20 19.55 7.89
C ASP A 359 -12.54 18.92 7.47
N PHE A 360 -12.52 17.70 6.93
CA PHE A 360 -13.75 16.96 6.62
C PHE A 360 -14.61 16.75 7.87
N ARG A 361 -14.02 16.34 9.00
CA ARG A 361 -14.77 16.13 10.25
C ARG A 361 -15.37 17.41 10.82
N SER A 362 -14.75 18.57 10.57
CA SER A 362 -15.22 19.86 11.09
C SER A 362 -16.18 20.58 10.15
N THR A 363 -16.02 20.44 8.84
CA THR A 363 -16.77 21.21 7.81
C THR A 363 -17.69 20.36 6.94
N GLY A 364 -17.42 19.06 6.82
CA GLY A 364 -18.06 18.17 5.85
C GLY A 364 -17.54 18.33 4.41
N GLU A 365 -16.56 19.21 4.16
CA GLU A 365 -15.95 19.37 2.84
C GLU A 365 -15.00 18.20 2.55
N LYS A 366 -15.15 17.61 1.37
CA LYS A 366 -14.33 16.47 0.94
C LYS A 366 -12.90 16.91 0.65
N ILE A 367 -11.97 15.99 0.93
CA ILE A 367 -10.54 16.24 0.76
C ILE A 367 -10.07 15.72 -0.59
N ASP A 368 -9.31 16.53 -1.33
CA ASP A 368 -8.64 16.06 -2.55
C ASP A 368 -7.60 14.99 -2.19
N TRP A 369 -7.88 13.74 -2.54
CA TRP A 369 -7.03 12.61 -2.18
C TRP A 369 -5.61 12.77 -2.71
N PHE A 370 -5.45 13.26 -3.96
CA PHE A 370 -4.13 13.43 -4.57
C PHE A 370 -3.31 14.49 -3.82
N LYS A 371 -3.94 15.56 -3.34
CA LYS A 371 -3.25 16.55 -2.50
C LYS A 371 -2.85 15.95 -1.16
N ALA A 372 -3.77 15.26 -0.48
CA ALA A 372 -3.49 14.61 0.80
C ALA A 372 -2.28 13.65 0.71
N GLN A 373 -2.15 12.87 -0.36
CA GLN A 373 -0.99 11.99 -0.57
C GLN A 373 0.34 12.73 -0.68
N VAL A 374 0.36 13.92 -1.30
CA VAL A 374 1.56 14.79 -1.33
C VAL A 374 1.82 15.38 0.05
N GLU A 375 0.75 15.83 0.70
CA GLU A 375 0.61 16.42 2.05
C GLU A 375 1.33 15.64 3.16
N THR A 376 1.14 14.33 3.06
CA THR A 376 1.44 13.31 4.08
C THR A 376 2.76 12.59 3.84
N SER A 377 3.45 12.90 2.73
CA SER A 377 4.62 12.16 2.24
C SER A 377 5.79 13.09 1.92
N SER A 378 7.02 12.58 2.02
CA SER A 378 8.22 13.32 1.61
C SER A 378 9.13 12.52 0.69
N THR A 379 9.80 13.24 -0.21
CA THR A 379 10.80 12.69 -1.11
C THR A 379 12.19 13.17 -0.66
N TYR A 380 13.19 12.30 -0.69
CA TYR A 380 14.57 12.66 -0.36
C TYR A 380 15.59 12.11 -1.36
N GLY A 381 16.76 12.75 -1.42
CA GLY A 381 17.86 12.30 -2.27
C GLY A 381 17.53 12.35 -3.76
N GLY A 382 17.82 11.26 -4.46
CA GLY A 382 17.63 11.12 -5.89
C GLY A 382 17.84 9.69 -6.36
N THR A 383 18.21 9.50 -7.62
CA THR A 383 18.31 8.16 -8.24
C THR A 383 19.22 7.19 -7.48
N ILE A 384 20.35 7.64 -6.94
CA ILE A 384 21.27 6.76 -6.17
C ILE A 384 20.58 6.25 -4.90
N SER A 385 19.89 7.12 -4.17
CA SER A 385 19.08 6.71 -3.01
C SER A 385 18.01 5.70 -3.44
N GLY A 386 17.32 5.94 -4.57
CA GLY A 386 16.32 5.02 -5.08
C GLY A 386 16.85 3.66 -5.54
N TRP A 387 18.13 3.54 -5.87
CA TRP A 387 18.77 2.24 -6.10
C TRP A 387 18.96 1.46 -4.80
N VAL A 388 19.24 2.14 -3.69
CA VAL A 388 19.46 1.50 -2.38
C VAL A 388 18.13 1.18 -1.71
N THR A 389 17.18 2.12 -1.74
CA THR A 389 15.93 2.06 -0.97
C THR A 389 14.75 1.54 -1.76
N GLY A 390 14.95 0.97 -2.96
CA GLY A 390 13.84 0.49 -3.80
C GLY A 390 12.90 1.59 -4.30
N GLY A 391 13.35 2.84 -4.30
CA GLY A 391 12.53 4.00 -4.65
C GLY A 391 11.65 4.53 -3.53
N LEU A 392 11.72 4.00 -2.30
CA LEU A 392 11.04 4.57 -1.14
C LEU A 392 11.53 5.98 -0.76
N ASN A 393 12.64 6.43 -1.36
CA ASN A 393 13.07 7.81 -1.24
C ASN A 393 12.19 8.77 -2.08
N PHE A 394 11.36 8.25 -2.99
CA PHE A 394 10.40 9.00 -3.81
C PHE A 394 8.97 8.74 -3.30
N GLN A 395 8.73 8.95 -2.00
CA GLN A 395 7.46 8.55 -1.39
C GLN A 395 6.27 9.34 -1.95
N VAL A 396 6.44 10.61 -2.28
CA VAL A 396 5.37 11.41 -2.89
C VAL A 396 4.94 10.79 -4.22
N GLU A 397 5.89 10.44 -5.08
CA GLU A 397 5.60 9.78 -6.35
C GLU A 397 4.98 8.39 -6.16
N HIS A 398 5.45 7.65 -5.14
CA HIS A 398 4.96 6.34 -4.79
C HIS A 398 3.48 6.36 -4.39
N HIS A 399 3.10 7.27 -3.48
CA HIS A 399 1.72 7.39 -3.01
C HIS A 399 0.76 7.91 -4.08
N LEU A 400 1.23 8.77 -4.98
CA LEU A 400 0.44 9.23 -6.11
C LEU A 400 0.21 8.13 -7.16
N PHE A 401 1.18 7.22 -7.35
CA PHE A 401 1.19 6.21 -8.40
C PHE A 401 1.73 4.85 -7.91
N PRO A 402 1.08 4.18 -6.92
CA PRO A 402 1.64 2.99 -6.29
C PRO A 402 1.80 1.81 -7.25
N ARG A 403 0.99 1.76 -8.33
CA ARG A 403 1.09 0.76 -9.40
C ARG A 403 2.18 1.03 -10.44
N MET A 404 2.83 2.18 -10.40
CA MET A 404 3.97 2.48 -11.25
C MET A 404 5.25 1.99 -10.57
N CYS A 405 6.07 1.23 -11.28
CA CYS A 405 7.32 0.71 -10.74
C CYS A 405 8.26 1.85 -10.36
N SER A 406 8.91 1.67 -9.21
CA SER A 406 9.88 2.62 -8.64
C SER A 406 10.99 3.08 -9.58
N SER A 407 11.34 2.28 -10.59
CA SER A 407 12.31 2.66 -11.65
C SER A 407 11.92 3.92 -12.44
N HIS A 408 10.64 4.30 -12.43
CA HIS A 408 10.13 5.47 -13.16
C HIS A 408 10.02 6.72 -12.28
N TYR A 409 10.02 6.60 -10.95
CA TYR A 409 9.88 7.76 -10.06
C TYR A 409 10.89 8.88 -10.32
N PRO A 410 12.19 8.61 -10.56
CA PRO A 410 13.14 9.67 -10.90
C PRO A 410 12.76 10.47 -12.16
N LYS A 411 12.04 9.85 -13.11
CA LYS A 411 11.64 10.47 -14.38
C LYS A 411 10.42 11.39 -14.20
N ILE A 412 9.55 11.07 -13.24
CA ILE A 412 8.28 11.81 -13.01
C ILE A 412 8.38 12.85 -11.90
N ALA A 413 9.28 12.67 -10.92
CA ALA A 413 9.42 13.55 -9.76
C ALA A 413 9.56 15.05 -10.09
N PRO A 414 10.34 15.47 -11.12
CA PRO A 414 10.42 16.88 -11.49
C PRO A 414 9.07 17.44 -11.96
N THR A 415 8.28 16.63 -12.68
CA THR A 415 6.95 17.03 -13.18
C THR A 415 5.93 17.09 -12.06
N VAL A 416 5.95 16.11 -11.15
CA VAL A 416 5.12 16.10 -9.93
C VAL A 416 5.35 17.38 -9.14
N ARG A 417 6.62 17.67 -8.79
CA ARG A 417 6.99 18.88 -8.04
C ARG A 417 6.49 20.17 -8.69
N ARG A 418 6.69 20.32 -10.01
CA ARG A 418 6.24 21.50 -10.76
C ARG A 418 4.71 21.68 -10.71
N ILE A 419 3.95 20.59 -10.75
CA ILE A 419 2.48 20.63 -10.70
C ILE A 419 2.00 20.93 -9.29
N CYS A 420 2.63 20.34 -8.27
CA CYS A 420 2.39 20.69 -6.87
C CYS A 420 2.56 22.21 -6.65
N GLU A 421 3.68 22.78 -7.11
CA GLU A 421 3.94 24.23 -7.02
C GLU A 421 2.86 25.05 -7.72
N LYS A 422 2.48 24.68 -8.95
CA LYS A 422 1.42 25.36 -9.71
C LYS A 422 0.08 25.38 -8.98
N HIS A 423 -0.26 24.31 -8.26
CA HIS A 423 -1.52 24.15 -7.54
C HIS A 423 -1.43 24.52 -6.06
N ASN A 424 -0.31 25.11 -5.63
CA ASN A 424 -0.04 25.47 -4.23
C ASN A 424 -0.18 24.28 -3.26
N VAL A 425 0.21 23.09 -3.72
CA VAL A 425 0.28 21.85 -2.92
C VAL A 425 1.72 21.66 -2.47
N LYS A 426 1.93 21.34 -1.20
CA LYS A 426 3.28 21.34 -0.65
C LYS A 426 4.01 20.03 -0.80
N TYR A 427 4.96 20.03 -1.74
CA TYR A 427 5.87 18.94 -1.99
C TYR A 427 7.07 18.97 -1.02
N ALA A 428 7.09 18.10 -0.02
CA ALA A 428 8.22 17.98 0.89
C ALA A 428 9.42 17.29 0.21
N TYR A 429 10.53 18.02 0.08
CA TYR A 429 11.77 17.52 -0.52
C TYR A 429 13.00 17.76 0.35
N TYR A 430 13.82 16.72 0.51
CA TYR A 430 15.10 16.79 1.18
C TYR A 430 16.25 16.36 0.26
N PRO A 431 17.22 17.24 -0.08
CA PRO A 431 18.38 16.85 -0.88
C PRO A 431 19.15 15.62 -0.35
N TRP A 432 19.14 15.39 0.97
CA TRP A 432 19.86 14.28 1.60
C TRP A 432 19.04 13.60 2.69
N ILE A 433 19.24 12.29 2.86
CA ILE A 433 18.54 11.47 3.87
C ILE A 433 18.73 12.00 5.30
N HIS A 434 19.90 12.54 5.64
CA HIS A 434 20.15 13.07 6.99
C HIS A 434 19.28 14.30 7.31
N GLN A 435 18.93 15.10 6.30
CA GLN A 435 18.05 16.26 6.49
C GLN A 435 16.63 15.81 6.78
N ASN A 436 16.14 14.81 6.03
CA ASN A 436 14.85 14.19 6.28
C ASN A 436 14.83 13.51 7.67
N PHE A 437 15.89 12.79 8.04
CA PHE A 437 16.02 12.18 9.36
C PHE A 437 15.99 13.21 10.50
N ILE A 438 16.67 14.35 10.36
CA ILE A 438 16.60 15.44 11.35
C ILE A 438 15.16 15.99 11.43
N ALA A 439 14.48 16.17 10.29
CA ALA A 439 13.08 16.59 10.27
C ALA A 439 12.16 15.58 10.96
N THR A 440 12.41 14.28 10.79
CA THR A 440 11.71 13.20 11.51
C THR A 440 11.97 13.27 13.00
N LEU A 441 13.21 13.42 13.45
CA LEU A 441 13.51 13.53 14.89
C LEU A 441 12.82 14.75 15.53
N LYS A 442 12.79 15.89 14.84
CA LYS A 442 12.04 17.07 15.29
C LYS A 442 10.54 16.81 15.39
N TYR A 443 9.97 16.14 14.39
CA TYR A 443 8.58 15.73 14.40
C TYR A 443 8.28 14.80 15.59
N MET A 444 9.05 13.72 15.74
CA MET A 444 8.89 12.75 16.84
C MET A 444 9.00 13.41 18.22
N TYR A 445 9.89 14.39 18.37
CA TYR A 445 9.97 15.21 19.58
C TYR A 445 8.68 16.01 19.81
N LYS A 446 8.22 16.76 18.80
CA LYS A 446 7.01 17.60 18.88
C LYS A 446 5.74 16.78 19.14
N ALA A 447 5.55 15.66 18.47
CA ALA A 447 4.44 14.73 18.71
C ALA A 447 4.50 14.16 20.14
N GLY A 448 5.70 13.85 20.65
CA GLY A 448 5.89 13.31 22.00
C GLY A 448 5.49 14.30 23.10
N ILE A 449 5.86 15.58 22.95
CA ILE A 449 5.43 16.66 23.85
C ILE A 449 4.04 17.22 23.49
N GLY A 450 3.47 16.76 22.38
CA GLY A 450 2.20 17.14 21.78
C GLY A 450 2.05 18.64 21.64
N ASN A 451 3.01 19.19 20.92
CA ASN A 451 3.09 20.59 20.53
C ASN A 451 3.31 20.68 19.02
N TRP A 452 2.73 19.73 18.28
CA TRP A 452 2.78 19.73 16.83
C TRP A 452 1.57 20.49 16.29
N GLU A 453 1.74 21.78 16.13
CA GLU A 453 0.80 22.57 15.36
C GLU A 453 1.11 22.33 13.89
N PHE A 454 0.22 21.64 13.18
CA PHE A 454 0.25 21.66 11.73
C PHE A 454 -0.08 23.08 11.29
N GLU A 455 0.95 23.87 10.97
CA GLU A 455 0.74 25.07 10.19
C GLU A 455 0.34 24.61 8.80
N ALA A 456 -0.98 24.60 8.53
CA ALA A 456 -1.53 24.38 7.21
C ALA A 456 -0.72 25.23 6.25
N LEU A 457 -0.02 24.51 5.38
CA LEU A 457 1.19 25.00 4.79
C LEU A 457 0.75 25.87 3.55
N HIS A 458 -0.51 26.26 3.46
CA HIS A 458 -1.03 27.19 2.46
C HIS A 458 -0.43 28.60 2.63
N GLY A 459 0.25 29.09 1.59
CA GLY A 459 0.39 30.53 1.37
C GLY A 459 1.63 31.25 1.91
N LYS A 460 2.78 30.59 2.08
CA LYS A 460 4.07 31.30 2.15
C LYS A 460 5.14 30.56 1.33
N ALA A 461 5.39 31.11 0.15
CA ALA A 461 6.57 30.84 -0.68
C ALA A 461 7.81 31.54 -0.10
#